data_AF-A0A6H9IT13-F1
#
_entry.id   AF-A0A6H9IT13-F1
#
_cell.length_a   1.000
_cell.length_b   1.000
_cell.length_c   1.000
_cell.angle_alpha   90.00
_cell.angle_beta   90.00
_cell.angle_gamma   90.00
#
_symmetry.space_group_name_H-M   'P 1'
#
loop_
_entity.id
_entity.type
_entity.pdbx_description
1 polymer ?
#
loop_
_entity_poly.entity_id
_entity_poly.type
_entity_poly.pdbx_seq_one_letter_code
_entity_poly.pdbx_strand_id
1 'polypeptide(L)'
;MMMNKPWMGKEMGHKIYKVKERNIHDNLNQKIKKEEELNSKMEIGSSLRSMIVKTPFSIISEVSNFKRTPNINEKNKEKFVFRNQRDKGCRELEAKLLNTVHHYHEEVYCRLVSSNLHEKRVLLEYPTQQVRVTIEDDGIESALWIPIHSLELDKEKELYNYIIARLPVEIGKYKTEISIRETVVFKEKVIGIKEVSQDIVLTKNEILFPQKIKTGQNLAKVEKGSLLVEGYIFQCLEYIIEEGTSCENVYQLMQNIVLELIVQILQEQEIRVVIT
;
A
#
# COMPACT_ATOMS: atom_id res chain seq x y z
N MET A 1 -42.75 -6.95 -7.43
CA MET A 1 -42.54 -5.52 -7.71
C MET A 1 -41.09 -5.19 -7.35
N MET A 2 -40.19 -5.17 -8.35
CA MET A 2 -38.77 -4.86 -8.17
C MET A 2 -38.59 -3.34 -8.09
N MET A 3 -38.07 -2.84 -6.97
CA MET A 3 -37.65 -1.44 -6.86
C MET A 3 -36.21 -1.31 -7.34
N ASN A 4 -36.03 -0.61 -8.46
CA ASN A 4 -34.74 -0.10 -8.92
C ASN A 4 -34.22 0.91 -7.89
N LYS A 5 -33.05 0.64 -7.30
CA LYS A 5 -32.33 1.61 -6.46
C LYS A 5 -31.80 2.73 -7.36
N PRO A 6 -32.17 4.00 -7.12
CA PRO A 6 -31.66 5.08 -7.91
C PRO A 6 -30.44 5.68 -7.17
N TRP A 7 -29.37 5.98 -7.91
CA TRP A 7 -28.21 6.80 -7.50
C TRP A 7 -27.29 6.21 -6.41
N MET A 8 -26.31 5.39 -6.82
CA MET A 8 -24.99 5.36 -6.17
C MET A 8 -23.95 5.81 -7.20
N GLY A 9 -23.31 6.96 -6.94
CA GLY A 9 -22.14 7.42 -7.68
C GLY A 9 -20.97 6.49 -7.41
N LYS A 10 -20.89 5.39 -8.18
CA LYS A 10 -19.66 4.62 -8.32
C LYS A 10 -18.67 5.46 -9.13
N GLU A 11 -17.38 5.32 -8.78
CA GLU A 11 -16.21 5.56 -9.64
C GLU A 11 -15.36 6.83 -9.43
N MET A 12 -15.59 7.72 -8.47
CA MET A 12 -14.69 8.89 -8.35
C MET A 12 -13.33 8.57 -7.69
N GLY A 13 -13.27 7.73 -6.66
CA GLY A 13 -12.00 7.37 -5.99
C GLY A 13 -11.07 6.51 -6.85
N HIS A 14 -11.60 5.43 -7.45
CA HIS A 14 -10.80 4.51 -8.28
C HIS A 14 -10.37 5.13 -9.63
N LYS A 15 -11.09 6.14 -10.15
CA LYS A 15 -10.68 6.84 -11.37
C LYS A 15 -9.47 7.73 -11.14
N ILE A 16 -9.33 8.38 -9.99
CA ILE A 16 -8.20 9.29 -9.75
C ILE A 16 -6.86 8.51 -9.73
N TYR A 17 -6.82 7.34 -9.10
CA TYR A 17 -5.64 6.47 -9.12
C TYR A 17 -5.35 5.93 -10.52
N LYS A 18 -6.35 5.37 -11.21
CA LYS A 18 -6.17 4.87 -12.59
C LYS A 18 -5.77 5.96 -13.59
N VAL A 19 -6.27 7.18 -13.44
CA VAL A 19 -5.92 8.32 -14.31
C VAL A 19 -4.50 8.78 -14.03
N LYS A 20 -4.05 8.79 -12.76
CA LYS A 20 -2.64 9.05 -12.44
C LYS A 20 -1.70 7.97 -12.98
N GLU A 21 -2.01 6.69 -12.79
CA GLU A 21 -1.23 5.56 -13.32
C GLU A 21 -1.10 5.62 -14.85
N ARG A 22 -2.21 5.89 -15.57
CA ARG A 22 -2.20 6.07 -17.03
C ARG A 22 -1.34 7.26 -17.45
N ASN A 23 -1.48 8.41 -16.81
CA ASN A 23 -0.69 9.59 -17.16
C ASN A 23 0.81 9.38 -16.94
N ILE A 24 1.22 8.63 -15.92
CA ILE A 24 2.64 8.29 -15.69
C ILE A 24 3.16 7.38 -16.81
N HIS A 25 2.45 6.29 -17.13
CA HIS A 25 2.83 5.39 -18.22
C HIS A 25 2.81 6.08 -19.59
N ASP A 26 1.83 6.93 -19.87
CA ASP A 26 1.72 7.64 -21.15
C ASP A 26 2.83 8.70 -21.28
N ASN A 27 3.19 9.40 -20.21
CA ASN A 27 4.26 10.40 -20.24
C ASN A 27 5.65 9.75 -20.36
N LEU A 28 5.91 8.64 -19.65
CA LEU A 28 7.14 7.87 -19.83
C LEU A 28 7.24 7.26 -21.23
N ASN A 29 6.17 6.64 -21.74
CA ASN A 29 6.13 6.10 -23.10
C ASN A 29 6.31 7.19 -24.17
N GLN A 30 5.82 8.40 -23.92
CA GLN A 30 5.97 9.54 -24.82
C GLN A 30 7.38 10.14 -24.75
N LYS A 31 8.06 10.07 -23.60
CA LYS A 31 9.49 10.41 -23.47
C LYS A 31 10.37 9.40 -24.22
N ILE A 32 10.10 8.10 -24.05
CA ILE A 32 10.79 7.00 -24.76
C ILE A 32 10.70 7.19 -26.28
N LYS A 33 9.50 7.44 -26.82
CA LYS A 33 9.32 7.67 -28.27
C LYS A 33 10.06 8.89 -28.80
N LYS A 34 10.16 9.97 -28.01
CA LYS A 34 10.88 11.19 -28.40
C LYS A 34 12.41 11.02 -28.36
N GLU A 35 12.94 10.22 -27.43
CA GLU A 35 14.37 9.92 -27.34
C GLU A 35 14.81 8.86 -28.37
N GLU A 36 13.94 7.93 -28.77
CA GLU A 36 14.14 7.01 -29.90
C GLU A 36 14.26 7.76 -31.24
N GLU A 37 13.49 8.83 -31.45
CA GLU A 37 13.57 9.67 -32.66
C GLU A 37 14.85 10.53 -32.74
N LEU A 38 15.50 10.83 -31.60
CA LEU A 38 16.67 11.72 -31.53
C LEU A 38 18.03 11.00 -31.61
N ASN A 39 18.10 9.68 -31.35
CA ASN A 39 19.37 8.95 -31.18
C ASN A 39 19.86 8.17 -32.42
N SER A 40 19.46 8.56 -33.63
CA SER A 40 19.92 7.96 -34.90
C SER A 40 21.38 8.29 -35.30
N LYS A 41 22.26 8.55 -34.33
CA LYS A 41 23.70 8.77 -34.51
C LYS A 41 24.51 8.04 -33.43
N MET A 42 24.47 6.70 -33.43
CA MET A 42 25.48 5.88 -32.75
C MET A 42 26.40 5.21 -33.80
N GLU A 43 27.66 5.00 -33.41
CA GLU A 43 28.72 4.43 -34.25
C GLU A 43 28.35 3.03 -34.75
N ILE A 44 28.80 2.72 -35.97
CA ILE A 44 28.52 1.48 -36.72
C ILE A 44 28.95 0.27 -35.86
N GLY A 45 27.98 -0.49 -35.35
CA GLY A 45 28.19 -1.75 -34.61
C GLY A 45 27.57 -1.82 -33.21
N SER A 46 27.02 -0.73 -32.67
CA SER A 46 26.30 -0.74 -31.39
C SER A 46 24.93 -0.08 -31.50
N SER A 47 23.95 -0.65 -30.79
CA SER A 47 22.55 -0.22 -30.85
C SER A 47 22.00 0.03 -29.46
N LEU A 48 21.15 1.04 -29.32
CA LEU A 48 20.46 1.35 -28.07
C LEU A 48 19.11 0.64 -28.04
N ARG A 49 18.84 -0.09 -26.95
CA ARG A 49 17.55 -0.73 -26.69
C ARG A 49 16.99 -0.33 -25.34
N SER A 50 15.68 -0.51 -25.20
CA SER A 50 14.96 -0.30 -23.95
C SER A 50 14.24 -1.58 -23.53
N MET A 51 14.09 -1.78 -22.21
CA MET A 51 13.31 -2.87 -21.64
C MET A 51 12.58 -2.40 -20.38
N ILE A 52 11.36 -2.88 -20.20
CA ILE A 52 10.55 -2.62 -19.01
C ILE A 52 10.65 -3.81 -18.05
N VAL A 53 10.96 -3.53 -16.79
CA VAL A 53 11.01 -4.50 -15.69
C VAL A 53 10.02 -4.06 -14.61
N LYS A 54 9.23 -5.02 -14.10
CA LYS A 54 8.29 -4.79 -13.00
C LYS A 54 8.62 -5.72 -11.85
N THR A 55 9.22 -5.17 -10.80
CA THR A 55 9.62 -5.93 -9.62
C THR A 55 8.56 -5.79 -8.53
N PRO A 56 7.79 -6.85 -8.21
CA PRO A 56 6.72 -6.76 -7.22
C PRO A 56 7.28 -6.71 -5.79
N PHE A 57 6.56 -6.04 -4.90
CA PHE A 57 6.79 -6.09 -3.47
C PHE A 57 5.45 -6.13 -2.71
N SER A 58 5.45 -6.82 -1.57
CA SER A 58 4.30 -6.87 -0.65
C SER A 58 4.81 -6.95 0.77
N ILE A 59 4.22 -6.15 1.64
CA ILE A 59 4.48 -6.16 3.07
C ILE A 59 3.15 -6.17 3.82
N ILE A 60 3.01 -7.12 4.73
CA ILE A 60 1.95 -7.18 5.72
C ILE A 60 2.58 -7.34 7.09
N SER A 61 2.38 -6.36 7.95
CA SER A 61 2.91 -6.42 9.30
C SER A 61 2.01 -5.67 10.28
N GLU A 62 2.09 -6.07 11.55
CA GLU A 62 1.33 -5.47 12.63
C GLU A 62 1.88 -4.07 12.94
N VAL A 63 1.00 -3.08 12.94
CA VAL A 63 1.25 -1.72 13.42
C VAL A 63 0.60 -1.54 14.79
N SER A 64 1.34 -0.88 15.68
CA SER A 64 0.89 -0.49 17.01
C SER A 64 1.28 0.97 17.26
N ASN A 65 1.09 1.47 18.48
CA ASN A 65 1.41 2.83 18.89
C ASN A 65 0.78 3.85 17.95
N PHE A 66 -0.55 3.88 17.86
CA PHE A 66 -1.24 4.91 17.11
C PHE A 66 -1.12 6.26 17.83
N LYS A 67 -0.88 7.34 17.07
CA LYS A 67 -0.93 8.73 17.54
C LYS A 67 -2.28 9.07 18.13
N ARG A 68 -3.35 8.60 17.48
CA ARG A 68 -4.74 8.73 17.92
C ARG A 68 -5.45 7.41 17.68
N THR A 69 -6.32 7.00 18.59
CA THR A 69 -7.04 5.73 18.43
C THR A 69 -7.98 5.79 17.21
N PRO A 70 -7.97 4.78 16.33
CA PRO A 70 -8.91 4.70 15.23
C PRO A 70 -10.33 4.42 15.73
N ASN A 71 -11.32 5.06 15.12
CA ASN A 71 -12.73 4.79 15.36
C ASN A 71 -13.14 3.55 14.56
N ILE A 72 -13.74 2.55 15.21
CA ILE A 72 -14.20 1.32 14.55
C ILE A 72 -15.71 1.20 14.70
N ASN A 73 -16.36 0.70 13.64
CA ASN A 73 -17.79 0.39 13.64
C ASN A 73 -18.14 -0.57 14.77
N GLU A 74 -19.11 -0.18 15.59
CA GLU A 74 -19.47 -0.93 16.79
C GLU A 74 -20.91 -1.44 16.69
N LYS A 75 -21.10 -2.70 17.09
CA LYS A 75 -22.41 -3.32 17.17
C LYS A 75 -22.67 -3.72 18.62
N ASN A 76 -23.56 -2.99 19.26
CA ASN A 76 -24.02 -3.28 20.60
C ASN A 76 -25.36 -4.01 20.53
N LYS A 77 -25.40 -5.21 21.10
CA LYS A 77 -26.61 -6.00 21.25
C LYS A 77 -26.94 -6.10 22.72
N GLU A 78 -28.06 -5.54 23.10
CA GLU A 78 -28.64 -5.71 24.42
C GLU A 78 -29.83 -6.66 24.31
N LYS A 79 -29.96 -7.54 25.29
CA LYS A 79 -31.01 -8.54 25.34
C LYS A 79 -31.74 -8.40 26.67
N PHE A 80 -33.00 -8.00 26.59
CA PHE A 80 -33.88 -7.93 27.74
C PHE A 80 -34.75 -9.19 27.76
N VAL A 81 -34.73 -9.91 28.87
CA VAL A 81 -35.52 -11.13 29.06
C VAL A 81 -36.76 -10.75 29.87
N PHE A 82 -37.94 -11.02 29.32
CA PHE A 82 -39.20 -10.75 30.00
C PHE A 82 -39.76 -12.03 30.62
N ARG A 83 -40.63 -11.85 31.62
CA ARG A 83 -41.37 -12.95 32.20
C ARG A 83 -42.50 -13.33 31.24
N ASN A 84 -42.46 -14.57 30.73
CA ASN A 84 -43.48 -15.11 29.82
C ASN A 84 -44.88 -15.10 30.47
N GLN A 85 -45.90 -14.65 29.75
CA GLN A 85 -47.30 -14.70 30.16
C GLN A 85 -47.94 -16.08 29.89
N ARG A 86 -48.96 -16.40 30.69
CA ARG A 86 -49.78 -17.61 30.56
C ARG A 86 -51.25 -17.22 30.54
N ASP A 87 -51.83 -17.17 29.34
CA ASP A 87 -53.26 -16.96 29.14
C ASP A 87 -53.99 -18.29 28.89
N LYS A 88 -55.33 -18.30 29.05
CA LYS A 88 -56.18 -19.51 29.01
C LYS A 88 -56.19 -20.25 27.65
N GLY A 89 -55.56 -19.72 26.60
CA GLY A 89 -55.49 -20.35 25.27
C GLY A 89 -54.08 -20.53 24.69
N CYS A 90 -53.07 -19.83 25.20
CA CYS A 90 -51.71 -19.85 24.64
C CYS A 90 -50.67 -19.65 25.75
N ARG A 91 -49.52 -20.32 25.62
CA ARG A 91 -48.36 -20.16 26.52
C ARG A 91 -47.22 -19.52 25.76
N GLU A 92 -46.72 -18.39 26.22
CA GLU A 92 -45.48 -17.82 25.71
C GLU A 92 -44.29 -18.72 26.08
N LEU A 93 -43.57 -19.21 25.07
CA LEU A 93 -42.39 -20.06 25.25
C LEU A 93 -41.14 -19.23 25.54
N GLU A 94 -41.03 -18.04 24.94
CA GLU A 94 -39.86 -17.17 25.07
C GLU A 94 -40.23 -15.72 24.71
N ALA A 95 -40.09 -14.79 25.66
CA ALA A 95 -40.23 -13.35 25.43
C ALA A 95 -38.88 -12.64 25.67
N LYS A 96 -38.25 -12.17 24.59
CA LYS A 96 -36.99 -11.41 24.61
C LYS A 96 -37.11 -10.17 23.72
N LEU A 97 -36.73 -9.00 24.24
CA LEU A 97 -36.47 -7.83 23.41
C LEU A 97 -34.99 -7.80 23.07
N LEU A 98 -34.71 -7.76 21.77
CA LEU A 98 -33.36 -7.61 21.26
C LEU A 98 -33.20 -6.16 20.79
N ASN A 99 -32.44 -5.37 21.54
CA ASN A 99 -32.02 -4.04 21.10
C ASN A 99 -30.67 -4.17 20.41
N THR A 100 -30.55 -3.67 19.18
CA THR A 100 -29.30 -3.70 18.42
C THR A 100 -28.98 -2.30 17.93
N VAL A 101 -27.93 -1.71 18.47
CA VAL A 101 -27.41 -0.40 18.07
C VAL A 101 -26.16 -0.60 17.22
N HIS A 102 -26.12 0.04 16.06
CA HIS A 102 -24.94 0.10 15.21
C HIS A 102 -24.39 1.52 15.19
N HIS A 103 -23.10 1.66 15.48
CA HIS A 103 -22.36 2.92 15.32
C HIS A 103 -21.47 2.79 14.10
N TYR A 104 -21.69 3.64 13.10
CA TYR A 104 -20.92 3.67 11.86
C TYR A 104 -19.98 4.88 11.88
N HIS A 105 -18.71 4.63 11.65
CA HIS A 105 -17.62 5.60 11.53
C HIS A 105 -17.05 5.52 10.12
N GLU A 106 -16.40 6.60 9.69
CA GLU A 106 -15.74 6.66 8.39
C GLU A 106 -14.57 5.67 8.31
N GLU A 107 -14.32 5.13 7.13
CA GLU A 107 -13.23 4.18 6.92
C GLU A 107 -11.85 4.84 7.09
N VAL A 108 -10.88 4.04 7.50
CA VAL A 108 -9.49 4.48 7.62
C VAL A 108 -8.84 4.33 6.25
N TYR A 109 -8.17 5.40 5.78
CA TYR A 109 -7.45 5.37 4.51
C TYR A 109 -5.96 5.56 4.74
N CYS A 110 -5.16 4.85 3.95
CA CYS A 110 -3.72 4.93 3.98
C CYS A 110 -3.21 5.72 2.79
N ARG A 111 -2.18 6.53 3.00
CA ARG A 111 -1.55 7.39 1.99
C ARG A 111 -0.05 7.19 2.00
N LEU A 112 0.54 6.93 0.83
CA LEU A 112 1.98 7.00 0.66
C LEU A 112 2.43 8.46 0.71
N VAL A 113 3.33 8.78 1.62
CA VAL A 113 3.89 10.12 1.81
C VAL A 113 5.16 10.27 0.99
N SER A 114 6.04 9.27 1.07
CA SER A 114 7.31 9.25 0.35
C SER A 114 7.80 7.83 0.17
N SER A 115 8.66 7.67 -0.83
CA SER A 115 9.37 6.43 -1.12
C SER A 115 10.79 6.77 -1.53
N ASN A 116 11.75 5.97 -1.09
CA ASN A 116 13.16 6.13 -1.41
C ASN A 116 13.76 4.77 -1.81
N LEU A 117 14.59 4.78 -2.86
CA LEU A 117 15.21 3.59 -3.42
C LEU A 117 16.71 3.70 -3.32
N HIS A 118 17.32 2.73 -2.65
CA HIS A 118 18.77 2.55 -2.61
C HIS A 118 19.11 1.28 -3.34
N GLU A 119 19.98 1.35 -4.35
CA GLU A 119 20.21 0.21 -5.22
C GLU A 119 21.69 0.01 -5.53
N LYS A 120 22.10 -1.27 -5.52
CA LYS A 120 23.38 -1.72 -6.07
C LYS A 120 23.09 -2.64 -7.27
N ARG A 121 23.64 -2.27 -8.43
CA ARG A 121 23.51 -3.05 -9.68
C ARG A 121 24.84 -3.67 -10.08
N VAL A 122 24.80 -4.88 -10.61
CA VAL A 122 25.96 -5.57 -11.17
C VAL A 122 25.54 -6.25 -12.48
N LEU A 123 26.15 -5.85 -13.60
CA LEU A 123 25.99 -6.54 -14.88
C LEU A 123 26.97 -7.72 -14.92
N LEU A 124 26.45 -8.90 -15.21
CA LEU A 124 27.17 -10.16 -15.19
C LEU A 124 27.04 -10.87 -16.53
N GLU A 125 28.11 -11.54 -16.93
CA GLU A 125 28.17 -12.38 -18.11
C GLU A 125 28.48 -13.81 -17.67
N TYR A 126 27.62 -14.76 -18.05
CA TYR A 126 27.79 -16.18 -17.74
C TYR A 126 27.93 -17.00 -19.03
N PRO A 127 28.85 -17.95 -19.10
CA PRO A 127 28.83 -18.95 -20.17
C PRO A 127 27.59 -19.84 -20.03
N THR A 128 26.94 -20.21 -21.14
CA THR A 128 25.66 -20.96 -21.18
C THR A 128 25.67 -22.25 -20.34
N GLN A 129 26.84 -22.85 -20.11
CA GLN A 129 27.01 -24.12 -19.39
C GLN A 129 27.01 -23.98 -17.85
N GLN A 130 26.96 -22.77 -17.29
CA GLN A 130 27.09 -22.53 -15.83
C GLN A 130 25.88 -21.82 -15.20
N VAL A 131 24.74 -21.71 -15.89
CA VAL A 131 23.52 -21.10 -15.32
C VAL A 131 22.95 -22.01 -14.23
N ARG A 132 23.51 -21.91 -13.02
CA ARG A 132 22.84 -22.28 -11.78
C ARG A 132 22.14 -21.02 -11.30
N VAL A 133 20.87 -20.84 -11.69
CA VAL A 133 19.99 -19.95 -10.95
C VAL A 133 19.66 -20.65 -9.64
N THR A 134 20.58 -20.60 -8.67
CA THR A 134 20.21 -20.81 -7.28
C THR A 134 19.53 -19.52 -6.86
N ILE A 135 18.21 -19.45 -7.04
CA ILE A 135 17.39 -18.61 -6.18
C ILE A 135 17.46 -19.31 -4.82
N GLU A 136 18.54 -19.08 -4.08
CA GLU A 136 18.43 -19.22 -2.64
C GLU A 136 17.37 -18.20 -2.26
N ASP A 137 16.20 -18.72 -1.89
CA ASP A 137 15.13 -18.01 -1.21
C ASP A 137 15.71 -17.55 0.13
N ASP A 138 16.58 -16.54 0.05
CA ASP A 138 17.08 -15.80 1.20
C ASP A 138 15.85 -15.10 1.75
N GLY A 139 15.21 -15.79 2.68
CA GLY A 139 13.88 -15.49 3.18
C GLY A 139 13.71 -14.00 3.38
N ILE A 140 12.62 -13.48 2.82
CA ILE A 140 12.13 -12.11 2.98
C ILE A 140 12.49 -11.64 4.38
N GLU A 141 13.53 -10.80 4.49
CA GLU A 141 13.82 -10.11 5.74
C GLU A 141 12.52 -9.46 6.16
N SER A 142 11.96 -9.91 7.29
CA SER A 142 10.63 -9.51 7.71
C SER A 142 10.66 -8.02 8.01
N ALA A 143 10.27 -7.21 7.03
CA ALA A 143 10.20 -5.78 7.15
C ALA A 143 9.15 -5.43 8.22
N LEU A 144 9.52 -4.53 9.14
CA LEU A 144 8.66 -4.07 10.22
C LEU A 144 8.25 -2.63 9.98
N TRP A 145 7.04 -2.28 10.41
CA TRP A 145 6.56 -0.92 10.39
C TRP A 145 6.97 -0.20 11.69
N ILE A 146 7.80 0.81 11.55
CA ILE A 146 8.31 1.62 12.66
C ILE A 146 7.48 2.91 12.74
N PRO A 147 6.82 3.21 13.87
CA PRO A 147 6.12 4.48 14.04
C PRO A 147 7.13 5.63 14.09
N ILE A 148 6.89 6.68 13.30
CA ILE A 148 7.76 7.87 13.21
C ILE A 148 7.10 9.15 13.74
N HIS A 149 6.06 9.00 14.53
CA HIS A 149 5.38 10.11 15.18
C HIS A 149 5.76 10.12 16.67
N SER A 150 6.06 11.29 17.22
CA SER A 150 6.23 11.47 18.65
C SER A 150 4.91 11.16 19.34
N LEU A 151 4.96 10.38 20.43
CA LEU A 151 3.84 10.13 21.34
C LEU A 151 3.60 11.39 22.18
N GLU A 152 3.18 12.47 21.52
CA GLU A 152 2.71 13.66 22.21
C GLU A 152 1.30 13.37 22.71
N LEU A 153 1.21 12.98 23.98
CA LEU A 153 -0.03 13.04 24.73
C LEU A 153 -0.40 14.52 24.82
N ASP A 154 -1.26 14.98 23.91
CA ASP A 154 -1.94 16.25 24.04
C ASP A 154 -2.65 16.25 25.39
N LYS A 155 -2.03 16.90 26.38
CA LYS A 155 -2.70 17.22 27.63
C LYS A 155 -3.79 18.21 27.25
N GLU A 156 -5.04 17.75 27.23
CA GLU A 156 -6.21 18.60 27.04
C GLU A 156 -6.12 19.76 28.04
N LYS A 157 -5.70 20.93 27.56
CA LYS A 157 -5.95 22.17 28.27
C LYS A 157 -7.44 22.45 28.09
N GLU A 158 -8.16 22.61 29.20
CA GLU A 158 -9.55 23.07 29.16
C GLU A 158 -9.59 24.46 28.51
N LEU A 159 -9.86 24.49 27.21
CA LEU A 159 -10.14 25.71 26.46
C LEU A 159 -11.64 25.79 26.29
N TYR A 160 -12.26 26.84 26.82
CA TYR A 160 -13.71 27.03 26.79
C TYR A 160 -14.24 27.56 25.43
N ASN A 161 -13.36 27.91 24.49
CA ASN A 161 -13.69 28.35 23.13
C ASN A 161 -13.24 27.34 22.07
N TYR A 162 -14.05 26.31 21.83
CA TYR A 162 -13.83 25.35 20.74
C TYR A 162 -15.08 25.14 19.90
N ILE A 163 -14.87 24.79 18.63
CA ILE A 163 -15.90 24.21 17.77
C ILE A 163 -15.61 22.73 17.55
N ILE A 164 -16.67 21.96 17.31
CA ILE A 164 -16.54 20.55 16.90
C ILE A 164 -16.52 20.54 15.37
N ALA A 165 -15.46 19.99 14.79
CA ALA A 165 -15.31 19.84 13.35
C ALA A 165 -14.99 18.38 13.01
N ARG A 166 -15.52 17.92 11.88
CA ARG A 166 -15.16 16.64 11.29
C ARG A 166 -14.03 16.86 10.30
N LEU A 167 -12.85 16.33 10.61
CA LEU A 167 -11.64 16.56 9.83
C LEU A 167 -10.86 15.26 9.64
N PRO A 168 -10.10 15.11 8.53
CA PRO A 168 -9.17 14.01 8.37
C PRO A 168 -8.03 14.15 9.38
N VAL A 169 -7.99 13.25 10.37
CA VAL A 169 -6.98 13.24 11.42
C VAL A 169 -5.97 12.13 11.14
N GLU A 170 -4.70 12.44 11.34
CA GLU A 170 -3.61 11.47 11.30
C GLU A 170 -3.69 10.56 12.54
N ILE A 171 -4.01 9.28 12.30
CA ILE A 171 -4.02 8.21 13.30
C ILE A 171 -2.60 7.73 13.56
N GLY A 172 -1.74 7.74 12.55
CA GLY A 172 -0.35 7.33 12.69
C GLY A 172 0.44 7.53 11.40
N LYS A 173 1.76 7.50 11.56
CA LYS A 173 2.72 7.60 10.47
C LYS A 173 3.83 6.57 10.71
N TYR A 174 4.09 5.75 9.69
CA TYR A 174 4.94 4.58 9.78
C TYR A 174 5.98 4.55 8.66
N LYS A 175 7.17 4.08 8.99
CA LYS A 175 8.29 3.86 8.09
C LYS A 175 8.57 2.36 7.98
N THR A 176 8.91 1.87 6.81
CA THR A 176 9.47 0.52 6.65
C THR A 176 10.56 0.49 5.59
N GLU A 177 11.38 -0.53 5.63
CA GLU A 177 12.45 -0.80 4.68
C GLU A 177 12.32 -2.25 4.20
N ILE A 178 12.32 -2.45 2.89
CA ILE A 178 12.13 -3.74 2.23
C ILE A 178 13.35 -4.04 1.37
N SER A 179 14.05 -5.13 1.67
CA SER A 179 15.16 -5.65 0.86
C SER A 179 14.62 -6.51 -0.27
N ILE A 180 14.96 -6.18 -1.52
CA ILE A 180 14.49 -6.85 -2.73
C ILE A 180 15.72 -7.22 -3.58
N ARG A 181 15.76 -8.46 -4.06
CA ARG A 181 16.75 -8.90 -5.05
C ARG A 181 16.03 -9.21 -6.36
N GLU A 182 16.45 -8.56 -7.44
CA GLU A 182 15.92 -8.76 -8.78
C GLU A 182 17.05 -9.15 -9.73
N THR A 183 16.77 -10.07 -10.65
CA THR A 183 17.73 -10.48 -11.69
C THR A 183 17.06 -10.39 -13.05
N VAL A 184 17.52 -9.46 -13.87
CA VAL A 184 17.01 -9.24 -15.23
C VAL A 184 17.92 -9.97 -16.22
N VAL A 185 17.35 -10.86 -17.02
CA VAL A 185 18.08 -11.62 -18.05
C VAL A 185 17.87 -10.98 -19.42
N PHE A 186 18.96 -10.68 -20.12
CA PHE A 186 18.92 -10.14 -21.48
C PHE A 186 19.02 -11.26 -22.52
N LYS A 187 18.39 -11.05 -23.68
CA LYS A 187 18.45 -11.99 -24.80
C LYS A 187 19.64 -11.70 -25.72
N GLU A 188 20.09 -10.46 -25.72
CA GLU A 188 21.15 -9.93 -26.54
C GLU A 188 22.45 -9.78 -25.74
N LYS A 189 23.56 -9.65 -26.47
CA LYS A 189 24.85 -9.30 -25.89
C LYS A 189 24.83 -7.83 -25.44
N VAL A 190 24.75 -7.62 -24.13
CA VAL A 190 24.72 -6.29 -23.51
C VAL A 190 26.12 -5.85 -23.16
N ILE A 191 26.53 -4.69 -23.67
CA ILE A 191 27.83 -4.07 -23.40
C ILE A 191 27.76 -3.17 -22.16
N GLY A 192 26.60 -2.55 -21.92
CA GLY A 192 26.42 -1.68 -20.77
C GLY A 192 24.99 -1.17 -20.60
N ILE A 193 24.71 -0.68 -19.40
CA ILE A 193 23.47 0.02 -19.06
C ILE A 193 23.72 1.52 -19.17
N LYS A 194 22.93 2.21 -19.98
CA LYS A 194 23.05 3.65 -20.23
C LYS A 194 22.28 4.45 -19.19
N GLU A 195 20.99 4.16 -19.06
CA GLU A 195 20.09 4.88 -18.15
C GLU A 195 19.08 3.91 -17.54
N VAL A 196 18.64 4.22 -16.33
CA VAL A 196 17.53 3.50 -15.69
C VAL A 196 16.61 4.50 -15.03
N SER A 197 15.38 4.57 -15.53
CA SER A 197 14.32 5.34 -14.89
C SER A 197 13.46 4.42 -14.03
N GLN A 198 13.14 4.83 -12.81
CA GLN A 198 12.38 4.04 -11.86
C GLN A 198 11.21 4.83 -11.30
N ASP A 199 10.10 4.15 -11.04
CA ASP A 199 8.94 4.69 -10.33
C ASP A 199 8.31 3.60 -9.45
N ILE A 200 7.58 4.01 -8.41
CA ILE A 200 6.93 3.10 -7.47
C ILE A 200 5.42 3.21 -7.63
N VAL A 201 4.79 2.10 -7.97
CA VAL A 201 3.35 2.02 -8.14
C VAL A 201 2.76 1.15 -7.05
N LEU A 202 1.92 1.75 -6.20
CA LEU A 202 1.15 1.01 -5.21
C LEU A 202 -0.14 0.47 -5.83
N THR A 203 -0.36 -0.83 -5.67
CA THR A 203 -1.60 -1.50 -6.09
C THR A 203 -2.57 -1.62 -4.93
N LYS A 204 -2.06 -1.76 -3.70
CA LYS A 204 -2.87 -1.91 -2.49
C LYS A 204 -2.24 -1.17 -1.32
N ASN A 205 -3.07 -0.48 -0.53
CA ASN A 205 -2.63 0.27 0.64
C ASN A 205 -3.79 0.36 1.65
N GLU A 206 -3.87 -0.62 2.54
CA GLU A 206 -5.02 -0.82 3.43
C GLU A 206 -4.58 -1.16 4.84
N ILE A 207 -5.37 -0.76 5.83
CA ILE A 207 -5.21 -1.18 7.22
C ILE A 207 -6.40 -2.02 7.65
N LEU A 208 -6.11 -3.14 8.29
CA LEU A 208 -7.10 -4.04 8.87
C LEU A 208 -6.99 -3.96 10.38
N PHE A 209 -8.13 -3.85 11.06
CA PHE A 209 -8.17 -3.91 12.52
C PHE A 209 -8.74 -5.25 12.98
N PRO A 210 -8.15 -5.91 13.98
CA PRO A 210 -8.73 -7.11 14.56
C PRO A 210 -10.10 -6.81 15.19
N GLN A 211 -10.97 -7.81 15.21
CA GLN A 211 -12.26 -7.69 15.92
C GLN A 211 -11.98 -7.45 17.42
N LYS A 212 -12.54 -6.35 17.94
CA LYS A 212 -12.37 -5.87 19.31
C LYS A 212 -12.46 -7.00 20.36
N ILE A 213 -11.44 -7.11 21.23
CA ILE A 213 -11.52 -7.89 22.47
C ILE A 213 -12.28 -7.04 23.49
N LYS A 214 -13.44 -7.50 23.97
CA LYS A 214 -14.20 -6.80 25.01
C LYS A 214 -13.54 -7.04 26.37
N THR A 215 -12.81 -6.05 26.88
CA THR A 215 -12.31 -6.09 28.25
C THR A 215 -13.33 -5.44 29.19
N GLY A 216 -13.91 -6.24 30.07
CA GLY A 216 -14.44 -5.85 31.39
C GLY A 216 -15.56 -4.81 31.48
N GLN A 217 -15.34 -3.57 31.05
CA GLN A 217 -16.25 -2.43 31.12
C GLN A 217 -15.67 -1.31 30.23
N ASN A 218 -16.47 -0.84 29.26
CA ASN A 218 -16.28 0.36 28.42
C ASN A 218 -15.19 0.36 27.32
N LEU A 219 -15.65 0.67 26.09
CA LEU A 219 -14.90 1.02 24.88
C LEU A 219 -13.66 0.17 24.60
N ALA A 220 -13.84 -0.89 23.82
CA ALA A 220 -12.71 -1.60 23.24
C ALA A 220 -11.93 -0.65 22.33
N LYS A 221 -10.73 -0.27 22.80
CA LYS A 221 -9.73 0.51 22.07
C LYS A 221 -8.93 -0.41 21.16
N VAL A 222 -8.46 0.17 20.07
CA VAL A 222 -7.70 -0.53 19.04
C VAL A 222 -6.24 -0.25 19.30
N GLU A 223 -5.54 -1.23 19.85
CA GLU A 223 -4.12 -1.10 20.17
C GLU A 223 -3.23 -1.50 19.00
N LYS A 224 -3.73 -2.40 18.15
CA LYS A 224 -2.98 -3.02 17.05
C LYS A 224 -3.85 -3.08 15.80
N GLY A 225 -3.21 -2.99 14.64
CA GLY A 225 -3.80 -3.23 13.32
C GLY A 225 -2.77 -3.89 12.40
N SER A 226 -3.19 -4.38 11.24
CA SER A 226 -2.30 -4.94 10.22
C SER A 226 -2.27 -3.99 9.03
N LEU A 227 -1.10 -3.44 8.73
CA LEU A 227 -0.90 -2.56 7.58
C LEU A 227 -0.38 -3.38 6.40
N LEU A 228 -1.17 -3.40 5.32
CA LEU A 228 -0.89 -4.09 4.06
C LEU A 228 -0.56 -3.06 2.98
N VAL A 229 0.64 -3.16 2.44
CA VAL A 229 1.09 -2.34 1.31
C VAL A 229 1.64 -3.26 0.23
N GLU A 230 1.08 -3.15 -0.98
CA GLU A 230 1.48 -3.93 -2.14
C GLU A 230 1.72 -3.00 -3.32
N GLY A 231 2.69 -3.36 -4.15
CA GLY A 231 3.03 -2.57 -5.31
C GLY A 231 4.09 -3.24 -6.16
N TYR A 232 4.63 -2.47 -7.09
CA TYR A 232 5.79 -2.87 -7.88
C TYR A 232 6.68 -1.66 -8.16
N ILE A 233 7.97 -1.94 -8.29
CA ILE A 233 8.95 -0.99 -8.82
C ILE A 233 8.90 -1.13 -10.33
N PHE A 234 8.46 -0.06 -11.00
CA PHE A 234 8.47 0.04 -12.45
C PHE A 234 9.84 0.57 -12.87
N GLN A 235 10.55 -0.17 -13.71
CA GLN A 235 11.85 0.24 -14.23
C GLN A 235 11.83 0.22 -15.75
N CYS A 236 12.38 1.27 -16.36
CA CYS A 236 12.75 1.27 -17.77
C CYS A 236 14.27 1.31 -17.85
N LEU A 237 14.85 0.27 -18.42
CA LEU A 237 16.28 0.09 -18.61
C LEU A 237 16.63 0.47 -20.05
N GLU A 238 17.50 1.46 -20.24
CA GLU A 238 18.17 1.73 -21.50
C GLU A 238 19.54 1.05 -21.50
N TYR A 239 19.81 0.21 -22.50
CA TYR A 239 21.03 -0.57 -22.56
C TYR A 239 21.59 -0.64 -23.98
N ILE A 240 22.90 -0.79 -24.06
CA ILE A 240 23.66 -0.82 -25.30
C ILE A 240 23.96 -2.28 -25.64
N ILE A 241 23.64 -2.68 -26.87
CA ILE A 241 23.92 -4.01 -27.39
C ILE A 241 25.01 -3.96 -28.47
N GLU A 242 25.71 -5.09 -28.62
CA GLU A 242 26.60 -5.33 -29.76
C GLU A 242 25.81 -5.95 -30.92
N GLU A 243 25.89 -5.37 -32.11
CA GLU A 243 25.22 -5.91 -33.31
C GLU A 243 26.09 -6.97 -34.00
N GLY A 244 25.50 -8.11 -34.37
CA GLY A 244 26.11 -9.10 -35.28
C GLY A 244 26.76 -10.34 -34.66
N THR A 245 26.78 -10.49 -33.33
CA THR A 245 27.26 -11.71 -32.66
C THR A 245 26.11 -12.59 -32.15
N SER A 246 26.18 -13.89 -32.43
CA SER A 246 25.32 -14.89 -31.78
C SER A 246 25.59 -14.92 -30.28
N CYS A 247 24.54 -14.80 -29.47
CA CYS A 247 24.66 -14.77 -28.01
C CYS A 247 24.85 -16.19 -27.48
N GLU A 248 26.10 -16.63 -27.31
CA GLU A 248 26.42 -17.88 -26.61
C GLU A 248 26.33 -17.70 -25.10
N ASN A 249 26.68 -16.52 -24.57
CA ASN A 249 26.65 -16.21 -23.15
C ASN A 249 25.29 -15.66 -22.69
N VAL A 250 24.98 -15.79 -21.40
CA VAL A 250 23.80 -15.20 -20.76
C VAL A 250 24.22 -13.94 -20.03
N TYR A 251 23.61 -12.81 -20.38
CA TYR A 251 23.83 -11.53 -19.72
C TYR A 251 22.73 -11.28 -18.70
N GLN A 252 23.11 -10.91 -17.48
CA GLN A 252 22.19 -10.66 -16.38
C GLN A 252 22.52 -9.36 -15.66
N LEU A 253 21.51 -8.58 -15.32
CA LEU A 253 21.62 -7.46 -14.38
C LEU A 253 21.09 -7.92 -13.03
N MET A 254 22.00 -8.13 -12.07
CA MET A 254 21.63 -8.35 -10.68
C MET A 254 21.44 -7.02 -9.97
N GLN A 255 20.33 -6.89 -9.26
CA GLN A 255 19.91 -5.67 -8.59
C GLN A 255 19.57 -6.00 -7.14
N ASN A 256 20.31 -5.42 -6.19
CA ASN A 256 19.96 -5.43 -4.78
C ASN A 256 19.37 -4.07 -4.43
N ILE A 257 18.08 -4.03 -4.15
CA ILE A 257 17.30 -2.82 -3.93
C ILE A 257 16.83 -2.80 -2.47
N VAL A 258 17.03 -1.69 -1.78
CA VAL A 258 16.41 -1.38 -0.49
C VAL A 258 15.37 -0.30 -0.73
N LEU A 259 14.11 -0.66 -0.53
CA LEU A 259 12.96 0.21 -0.70
C LEU A 259 12.48 0.72 0.67
N GLU A 260 12.62 2.01 0.89
CA GLU A 260 12.07 2.70 2.04
C GLU A 260 10.71 3.30 1.71
N LEU A 261 9.69 3.03 2.53
CA LEU A 261 8.34 3.57 2.38
C LEU A 261 7.90 4.29 3.65
N ILE A 262 7.28 5.47 3.48
CA ILE A 262 6.60 6.18 4.56
C ILE A 262 5.10 6.26 4.26
N VAL A 263 4.30 5.62 5.11
CA VAL A 263 2.84 5.57 5.00
C VAL A 263 2.20 6.33 6.14
N GLN A 264 1.23 7.17 5.79
CA GLN A 264 0.39 7.91 6.72
C GLN A 264 -1.01 7.29 6.76
N ILE A 265 -1.55 7.13 7.96
CA ILE A 265 -2.86 6.56 8.22
C ILE A 265 -3.78 7.68 8.69
N LEU A 266 -4.90 7.86 8.00
CA LEU A 266 -5.83 8.97 8.19
C LEU A 266 -7.25 8.46 8.35
N GLN A 267 -8.04 9.15 9.17
CA GLN A 267 -9.48 8.90 9.29
C GLN A 267 -10.19 10.20 9.59
N GLU A 268 -11.39 10.36 9.04
CA GLU A 268 -12.26 11.47 9.42
C GLU A 268 -12.78 11.26 10.84
N GLN A 269 -12.43 12.18 11.75
CA GLN A 269 -12.85 12.13 13.14
C GLN A 269 -13.38 13.50 13.59
N GLU A 270 -14.31 13.47 14.55
CA GLU A 270 -14.73 14.68 15.25
C GLU A 270 -13.63 15.13 16.21
N ILE A 271 -13.14 16.35 15.99
CA ILE A 271 -12.13 16.99 16.83
C ILE A 271 -12.61 18.35 17.30
N ARG A 272 -12.12 18.74 18.48
CA ARG A 272 -12.31 20.09 19.02
C ARG A 272 -11.22 20.99 18.42
N VAL A 273 -11.64 22.03 17.71
CA VAL A 273 -10.75 23.04 17.14
C VAL A 273 -10.90 24.31 17.95
N VAL A 274 -9.78 24.79 18.49
CA VAL A 274 -9.73 26.04 19.25
C VAL A 274 -9.91 27.21 18.28
N ILE A 275 -10.80 28.14 18.62
CA ILE A 275 -10.94 29.41 17.90
C ILE A 275 -10.08 30.44 18.63
N THR A 276 -9.03 30.90 17.96
CA THR A 276 -8.20 32.06 18.36
C THR A 276 -8.58 33.29 17.57
#